data_AF-A0A7Y6E1B0-F1
#
_entry.id   AF-A0A7Y6E1B0-F1
#
_cell.length_a   1.000
_cell.length_b   1.000
_cell.length_c   1.000
_cell.angle_alpha   90.00
_cell.angle_beta   90.00
_cell.angle_gamma   90.00
#
_symmetry.space_group_name_H-M   'P 1'
#
loop_
_entity.id
_entity.type
_entity.pdbx_description
1 polymer ?
#
loop_
_entity_poly.entity_id
_entity_poly.type
_entity_poly.pdbx_seq_one_letter_code
_entity_poly.pdbx_strand_id
1 'polypeptide(L)'
;MGNQTSDEPAGQDAALDTLASLADPVRRALYRYVAAAGRGVGRAEAAEAVGVQRTLAAHHLDKLAEAGLVHVAFARPPGRGGPGAGRPAKTYRPSAREVAVSVPRRAYDDAGMVLAEALERLRADDTVNAAGYEEGRLAGLPYRAPAHTDPADPAATAAEQCTRLA
;
A
#
# COMPACT_ATOMS: atom_id res chain seq x y z
N MET A 1 2.30 -38.22 19.18
CA MET A 1 2.41 -37.15 20.21
C MET A 1 2.39 -35.82 19.50
N GLY A 2 1.52 -34.90 19.97
CA GLY A 2 1.00 -33.77 19.22
C GLY A 2 1.99 -32.68 18.82
N ASN A 3 1.68 -32.01 17.72
CA ASN A 3 2.25 -30.71 17.39
C ASN A 3 1.11 -29.70 17.14
N GLN A 4 0.66 -29.09 18.24
CA GLN A 4 0.40 -27.65 18.37
C GLN A 4 -0.36 -26.95 17.23
N THR A 5 -1.67 -27.21 17.12
CA THR A 5 -2.64 -26.27 16.50
C THR A 5 -3.05 -25.18 17.49
N SER A 6 -2.07 -24.41 17.96
CA SER A 6 -2.30 -23.30 18.89
C SER A 6 -1.46 -22.09 18.49
N ASP A 7 -1.64 -21.65 17.25
CA ASP A 7 -1.27 -20.31 16.80
C ASP A 7 -2.46 -19.85 15.94
N GLU A 8 -3.31 -18.88 16.27
CA GLU A 8 -3.51 -18.00 17.43
C GLU A 8 -4.81 -17.23 17.07
N PRO A 9 -5.84 -17.10 17.94
CA PRO A 9 -6.94 -16.15 17.68
C PRO A 9 -6.43 -14.71 17.52
N ALA A 10 -5.25 -14.37 18.07
CA ALA A 10 -4.64 -13.04 17.91
C ALA A 10 -4.32 -12.66 16.46
N GLY A 11 -4.01 -13.63 15.58
CA GLY A 11 -3.74 -13.33 14.17
C GLY A 11 -4.99 -12.90 13.40
N GLN A 12 -6.12 -13.55 13.68
CA GLN A 12 -7.42 -13.20 13.09
C GLN A 12 -7.98 -11.91 13.68
N ASP A 13 -7.88 -11.72 15.00
CA ASP A 13 -8.32 -10.50 15.66
C ASP A 13 -7.49 -9.29 15.20
N ALA A 14 -6.17 -9.42 15.06
CA ALA A 14 -5.32 -8.37 14.51
C ALA A 14 -5.63 -8.05 13.02
N ALA A 15 -6.00 -9.07 12.23
CA ALA A 15 -6.44 -8.89 10.85
C ALA A 15 -7.81 -8.18 10.77
N LEU A 16 -8.74 -8.54 11.66
CA LEU A 16 -10.04 -7.89 11.79
C LEU A 16 -9.89 -6.44 12.28
N ASP A 17 -9.00 -6.17 13.22
CA ASP A 17 -8.67 -4.81 13.67
C ASP A 17 -8.05 -3.98 12.55
N THR A 18 -7.19 -4.58 11.73
CA THR A 18 -6.62 -3.94 10.54
C THR A 18 -7.73 -3.59 9.53
N LEU A 19 -8.66 -4.51 9.25
CA LEU A 19 -9.84 -4.27 8.40
C LEU A 19 -10.77 -3.20 8.97
N ALA A 20 -11.06 -3.26 10.26
CA ALA A 20 -11.90 -2.30 10.97
C ALA A 20 -11.29 -0.90 10.93
N SER A 21 -9.95 -0.80 11.00
CA SER A 21 -9.26 0.46 10.80
C SER A 21 -9.54 1.04 9.40
N LEU A 22 -9.60 0.22 8.36
CA LEU A 22 -9.87 0.67 6.98
C LEU A 22 -11.37 0.82 6.65
N ALA A 23 -12.28 0.43 7.55
CA ALA A 23 -13.72 0.62 7.37
C ALA A 23 -14.09 2.12 7.34
N ASP A 24 -13.41 2.93 8.15
CA ASP A 24 -13.61 4.37 8.21
C ASP A 24 -13.17 5.07 6.90
N PRO A 25 -14.05 5.88 6.27
CA PRO A 25 -13.76 6.48 4.97
C PRO A 25 -12.63 7.51 4.99
N VAL A 26 -12.50 8.27 6.08
CA VAL A 26 -11.43 9.27 6.25
C VAL A 26 -10.10 8.56 6.42
N ARG A 27 -10.07 7.51 7.25
CA ARG A 27 -8.87 6.70 7.47
C ARG A 27 -8.42 6.00 6.18
N ARG A 28 -9.36 5.47 5.40
CA ARG A 28 -9.11 4.88 4.08
C ARG A 28 -8.62 5.91 3.06
N ALA A 29 -9.10 7.16 3.11
CA ALA A 29 -8.60 8.23 2.26
C ALA A 29 -7.17 8.65 2.63
N LEU A 30 -6.89 8.80 3.93
CA LEU A 30 -5.55 9.10 4.45
C LEU A 30 -4.54 8.01 4.09
N TYR A 31 -4.90 6.73 4.27
CA TYR A 31 -4.05 5.60 3.89
C TYR A 31 -3.72 5.62 2.40
N ARG A 32 -4.72 5.79 1.53
CA ARG A 32 -4.52 5.89 0.08
C ARG A 32 -3.61 7.05 -0.31
N TYR A 33 -3.79 8.22 0.32
CA TYR A 33 -2.93 9.38 0.07
C TYR A 33 -1.47 9.11 0.47
N VAL A 34 -1.24 8.55 1.67
CA VAL A 34 0.10 8.19 2.15
C VAL A 34 0.75 7.13 1.26
N ALA A 35 -0.01 6.11 0.83
CA ALA A 35 0.48 5.07 -0.07
C ALA A 35 0.85 5.62 -1.46
N ALA A 36 0.04 6.53 -2.01
CA ALA A 36 0.29 7.15 -3.31
C ALA A 36 1.44 8.17 -3.29
N ALA A 37 1.71 8.81 -2.16
CA ALA A 37 2.72 9.88 -2.08
C ALA A 37 4.16 9.40 -2.33
N GLY A 38 4.48 8.11 -2.10
CA GLY A 38 5.83 7.55 -2.29
C GLY A 38 6.91 8.15 -1.36
N ARG A 39 6.54 9.05 -0.44
CA ARG A 39 7.43 9.74 0.50
C ARG A 39 6.79 9.86 1.88
N GLY A 40 7.56 10.38 2.85
CA GLY A 40 7.01 10.73 4.16
C GLY A 40 6.03 11.90 4.04
N VAL A 41 4.81 11.69 4.51
CA VAL A 41 3.72 12.68 4.48
C VAL A 41 3.52 13.30 5.86
N GLY A 42 3.41 14.63 5.91
CA GLY A 42 3.13 15.35 7.16
C GLY A 42 1.64 15.34 7.56
N ARG A 43 1.35 15.57 8.84
CA ARG A 43 -0.04 15.62 9.35
C ARG A 43 -0.89 16.73 8.72
N ALA A 44 -0.31 17.91 8.49
CA ALA A 44 -1.03 19.05 7.93
C ALA A 44 -1.32 18.82 6.45
N GLU A 45 -0.31 18.34 5.70
CA GLU A 45 -0.43 17.95 4.30
C GLU A 45 -1.52 16.87 4.09
N ALA A 46 -1.51 15.80 4.90
CA ALA A 46 -2.53 14.76 4.81
C ALA A 46 -3.94 15.27 5.16
N ALA A 47 -4.05 16.21 6.10
CA ALA A 47 -5.32 16.81 6.49
C ALA A 47 -5.90 17.66 5.35
N GLU A 48 -5.07 18.46 4.68
CA GLU A 48 -5.44 19.26 3.53
C GLU A 48 -5.89 18.38 2.35
N ALA A 49 -5.12 17.33 2.05
CA ALA A 49 -5.42 16.42 0.94
C ALA A 49 -6.75 15.67 1.09
N VAL A 50 -7.15 15.34 2.33
CA VAL A 50 -8.40 14.62 2.62
C VAL A 50 -9.54 15.55 3.01
N GLY A 51 -9.28 16.86 3.21
CA GLY A 51 -10.28 17.85 3.57
C GLY A 51 -10.77 17.74 5.02
N VAL A 52 -9.91 17.37 5.96
CA VAL A 52 -10.24 17.22 7.39
C VAL A 52 -9.41 18.12 8.29
N GLN A 53 -9.82 18.28 9.55
CA GLN A 53 -9.04 19.04 10.52
C GLN A 53 -7.70 18.35 10.84
N ARG A 54 -6.64 19.13 11.04
CA ARG A 54 -5.28 18.65 11.35
C ARG A 54 -5.23 17.68 12.53
N THR A 55 -5.99 17.96 13.59
CA THR A 55 -6.04 17.11 14.80
C THR A 55 -6.70 15.77 14.51
N LEU A 56 -7.77 15.77 13.71
CA LEU A 56 -8.48 14.56 13.31
C LEU A 56 -7.61 13.68 12.41
N ALA A 57 -6.92 14.29 11.43
CA ALA A 57 -5.95 13.58 10.60
C ALA A 57 -4.83 12.95 11.44
N ALA A 58 -4.29 13.68 12.42
CA ALA A 58 -3.27 13.16 13.31
C ALA A 58 -3.76 11.92 14.10
N HIS A 59 -4.98 11.99 14.64
CA HIS A 59 -5.59 10.86 15.34
C HIS A 59 -5.76 9.64 14.43
N HIS A 60 -6.28 9.81 13.22
CA HIS A 60 -6.46 8.71 12.28
C HIS A 60 -5.13 8.12 11.79
N LEU A 61 -4.11 8.95 11.58
CA LEU A 61 -2.76 8.49 11.20
C LEU A 61 -2.09 7.70 12.32
N ASP A 62 -2.26 8.12 13.57
CA ASP A 62 -1.74 7.38 14.73
C ASP A 62 -2.46 6.02 14.86
N LYS A 63 -3.77 5.95 14.57
CA LYS A 63 -4.52 4.68 14.51
C LYS A 63 -4.09 3.76 13.37
N LEU A 64 -3.77 4.31 12.20
CA LEU A 64 -3.19 3.52 11.10
C LEU A 64 -1.79 2.98 11.47
N ALA A 65 -1.02 3.73 12.27
CA ALA A 65 0.29 3.30 12.73
C ALA A 65 0.17 2.17 13.76
N GLU A 66 -0.80 2.26 14.68
CA GLU A 66 -1.13 1.20 15.63
C GLU A 66 -1.56 -0.10 14.92
N ALA A 67 -2.33 0.01 13.82
CA ALA A 67 -2.68 -1.12 12.96
C ALA A 67 -1.53 -1.62 12.05
N GLY A 68 -0.35 -1.01 12.12
CA GLY A 68 0.83 -1.40 11.32
C GLY A 68 0.68 -1.17 9.82
N LEU A 69 -0.28 -0.34 9.39
CA LEU A 69 -0.53 0.01 7.98
C LEU A 69 0.36 1.17 7.51
N VAL A 70 0.76 2.05 8.45
CA VAL A 70 1.71 3.13 8.17
C VAL A 70 2.83 3.13 9.22
N HIS A 71 4.02 3.51 8.80
CA HIS A 71 5.17 3.68 9.68
C HIS A 71 5.39 5.17 9.99
N VAL A 72 5.67 5.49 11.26
CA VAL A 72 6.02 6.85 11.69
C VAL A 72 7.51 7.06 11.53
N ALA A 73 7.90 7.99 10.66
CA ALA A 73 9.27 8.44 10.50
C ALA A 73 9.39 9.90 10.95
N PHE A 74 10.56 10.28 11.46
CA PHE A 74 10.87 11.67 11.76
C PHE A 74 11.78 12.21 10.66
N ALA A 75 11.26 13.15 9.86
CA ALA A 75 12.02 13.76 8.79
C ALA A 75 12.22 15.26 9.06
N ARG A 76 13.41 15.76 8.72
CA ARG A 76 13.67 17.19 8.68
C ARG A 76 13.12 17.73 7.34
N PRO A 77 12.37 18.84 7.33
CA PRO A 77 11.90 19.44 6.09
C PRO A 77 13.08 19.80 5.16
N PRO A 78 13.03 19.47 3.86
CA PRO A 78 14.05 19.89 2.91
C PRO A 78 14.04 21.43 2.77
N GLY A 79 15.23 22.05 2.77
CA GLY A 79 15.39 23.49 2.46
C GLY A 79 15.47 24.46 3.64
N ARG A 80 15.32 24.02 4.91
CA ARG A 80 15.59 24.86 6.09
C ARG A 80 16.68 24.23 6.94
N GLY A 81 17.93 24.58 6.63
CA GLY A 81 19.14 24.09 7.32
C GLY A 81 19.91 25.21 8.02
N GLY A 82 19.23 26.02 8.83
CA GLY A 82 19.86 27.11 9.60
C GLY A 82 19.51 27.06 11.10
N PRO A 83 20.23 27.81 11.96
CA PRO A 83 19.89 27.94 13.39
C PRO A 83 18.49 28.53 13.51
N GLY A 84 17.50 27.72 13.90
CA GLY A 84 16.07 28.09 13.89
C GLY A 84 15.18 27.24 12.97
N ALA A 85 15.72 26.22 12.31
CA ALA A 85 15.00 25.33 11.38
C ALA A 85 13.85 24.47 11.97
N GLY A 86 13.56 24.61 13.27
CA GLY A 86 12.44 23.93 13.92
C GLY A 86 12.67 22.45 14.26
N ARG A 87 11.83 21.93 15.16
CA ARG A 87 11.85 20.54 15.63
C ARG A 87 11.48 19.58 14.47
N PRO A 88 12.17 18.44 14.29
CA PRO A 88 11.82 17.45 13.27
C PRO A 88 10.34 17.06 13.37
N ALA A 89 9.65 17.04 12.22
CA ALA A 89 8.22 16.79 12.16
C ALA A 89 7.93 15.29 12.03
N LYS A 90 6.81 14.83 12.64
CA LYS A 90 6.32 13.47 12.39
C LYS A 90 5.85 13.38 10.94
N THR A 91 6.38 12.40 10.23
CA THR A 91 5.99 12.00 8.88
C THR A 91 5.51 10.56 8.87
N TYR A 92 4.57 10.23 7.99
CA TYR A 92 3.98 8.91 7.88
C TYR A 92 4.30 8.36 6.50
N ARG A 93 4.70 7.08 6.45
CA ARG A 93 5.00 6.34 5.22
C ARG A 93 4.16 5.06 5.19
N PRO A 94 3.79 4.53 4.01
CA PRO A 94 3.18 3.21 3.96
C PRO A 94 4.11 2.17 4.57
N SER A 95 3.52 1.22 5.30
CA SER A 95 4.25 0.06 5.80
C SER A 95 4.58 -0.89 4.65
N ALA A 96 5.72 -1.59 4.72
CA ALA A 96 6.02 -2.70 3.81
C ALA A 96 5.25 -3.98 4.19
N ARG A 97 4.45 -3.94 5.26
CA ARG A 97 3.64 -5.06 5.73
C ARG A 97 2.47 -5.30 4.77
N GLU A 98 2.48 -6.45 4.12
CA GLU A 98 1.34 -6.96 3.39
C GLU A 98 0.33 -7.58 4.37
N VAL A 99 -0.96 -7.31 4.14
CA VAL A 99 -2.06 -7.84 4.96
C VAL A 99 -3.07 -8.48 4.03
N ALA A 100 -3.12 -9.80 4.03
CA ALA A 100 -4.17 -10.57 3.34
C ALA A 100 -5.25 -10.95 4.35
N VAL A 101 -6.52 -10.70 4.00
CA VAL A 101 -7.65 -11.15 4.84
C VAL A 101 -8.70 -11.85 3.98
N SER A 102 -9.09 -13.06 4.38
CA SER A 102 -10.16 -13.85 3.75
C SER A 102 -11.28 -14.12 4.75
N VAL A 103 -12.52 -13.79 4.37
CA VAL A 103 -13.73 -14.18 5.10
C VAL A 103 -14.71 -14.81 4.12
N PRO A 104 -15.16 -16.07 4.29
CA PRO A 104 -14.79 -17.07 5.32
C PRO A 104 -13.32 -17.55 5.22
N ARG A 105 -12.84 -18.29 6.23
CA ARG A 105 -11.49 -18.89 6.22
C ARG A 105 -11.37 -19.84 5.04
N ARG A 106 -10.70 -19.39 3.98
CA ARG A 106 -10.29 -20.25 2.88
C ARG A 106 -8.87 -20.68 3.16
N ALA A 107 -8.66 -21.99 3.33
CA ALA A 107 -7.36 -22.58 3.58
C ALA A 107 -6.51 -22.65 2.29
N TYR A 108 -6.43 -21.53 1.55
CA TYR A 108 -5.67 -21.48 0.29
C TYR A 108 -4.18 -21.55 0.53
N ASP A 109 -3.70 -21.06 1.66
CA ASP A 109 -2.30 -21.21 2.05
C ASP A 109 -1.97 -22.69 2.23
N ASP A 110 -2.80 -23.43 2.98
CA ASP A 110 -2.63 -24.88 3.17
C ASP A 110 -2.73 -25.64 1.84
N ALA A 111 -3.72 -25.32 1.00
CA ALA A 111 -3.87 -25.93 -0.32
C ALA A 111 -2.68 -25.62 -1.24
N GLY A 112 -2.16 -24.39 -1.18
CA GLY A 112 -0.99 -23.93 -1.92
C GLY A 112 0.28 -24.65 -1.47
N MET A 113 0.47 -24.85 -0.17
CA MET A 113 1.60 -25.60 0.38
C MET A 113 1.59 -27.06 -0.06
N VAL A 114 0.43 -27.72 0.00
CA VAL A 114 0.28 -29.11 -0.50
C VAL A 114 0.58 -29.20 -2.00
N LEU A 115 0.11 -28.23 -2.79
CA LEU A 115 0.38 -28.19 -4.22
C LEU A 115 1.87 -27.94 -4.51
N ALA A 116 2.50 -26.99 -3.82
CA ALA A 116 3.93 -26.69 -3.96
C ALA A 116 4.79 -27.92 -3.67
N GLU A 117 4.51 -28.63 -2.57
CA GLU A 117 5.21 -29.87 -2.22
C GLU A 117 5.02 -30.96 -3.29
N ALA A 118 3.81 -31.11 -3.83
CA ALA A 118 3.56 -32.07 -4.90
C ALA A 118 4.35 -31.74 -6.18
N LEU A 119 4.43 -30.45 -6.54
CA LEU A 119 5.17 -29.98 -7.71
C LEU A 119 6.69 -30.15 -7.55
N GLU A 120 7.24 -29.90 -6.36
CA GLU A 120 8.65 -30.15 -6.05
C GLU A 120 9.01 -31.64 -6.21
N ARG A 121 8.15 -32.54 -5.71
CA ARG A 121 8.33 -34.00 -5.86
C ARG A 121 8.28 -34.44 -7.32
N LEU A 122 7.46 -33.77 -8.13
CA LEU A 122 7.33 -34.02 -9.57
C LEU A 122 8.42 -33.32 -10.41
N ARG A 123 9.27 -32.47 -9.81
CA ARG A 123 10.28 -31.66 -10.51
C ARG A 123 9.68 -30.82 -11.64
N ALA A 124 8.52 -30.22 -11.36
CA ALA A 124 7.71 -29.49 -12.34
C ALA A 124 8.04 -27.99 -12.44
N ASP A 125 9.24 -27.58 -12.01
CA ASP A 125 9.64 -26.18 -11.85
C ASP A 125 9.43 -25.35 -13.13
N ASP A 126 9.87 -25.84 -14.28
CA ASP A 126 9.74 -25.14 -15.57
C ASP A 126 8.28 -24.94 -15.98
N THR A 127 7.44 -25.96 -15.77
CA THR A 127 6.01 -25.92 -16.10
C THR A 127 5.27 -24.92 -15.21
N VAL A 128 5.59 -24.90 -13.92
CA VAL A 128 4.99 -23.98 -12.94
C VAL A 128 5.42 -22.54 -13.24
N ASN A 129 6.70 -22.33 -13.55
CA ASN A 129 7.21 -21.01 -13.93
C ASN A 129 6.55 -20.49 -15.22
N ALA A 130 6.39 -21.36 -16.23
CA ALA A 130 5.71 -21.00 -17.47
C ALA A 130 4.23 -20.62 -17.23
N ALA A 131 3.51 -21.42 -16.46
CA ALA A 131 2.12 -21.14 -16.09
C ALA A 131 1.99 -19.84 -15.28
N GLY A 132 2.88 -19.63 -14.30
CA GLY A 132 2.92 -18.41 -13.50
C GLY A 132 3.23 -17.16 -14.32
N TYR A 133 4.13 -17.26 -15.30
CA TYR A 133 4.43 -16.16 -16.23
C TYR A 133 3.22 -15.81 -17.10
N GLU A 134 2.52 -16.82 -17.63
CA GLU A 134 1.33 -16.61 -18.45
C GLU A 134 0.20 -15.94 -17.66
N GLU A 135 -0.08 -16.44 -16.46
CA GLU A 135 -1.11 -15.88 -15.59
C GLU A 135 -0.75 -14.45 -15.16
N GLY A 136 0.51 -14.21 -14.76
CA GLY A 136 0.99 -12.87 -14.40
C GLY A 136 0.88 -11.87 -15.55
N ARG A 137 1.13 -12.32 -16.79
CA ARG A 137 0.94 -11.51 -17.99
C ARG A 137 -0.53 -11.13 -18.19
N LEU A 138 -1.46 -12.05 -17.99
CA LEU A 138 -2.91 -11.79 -18.09
C LEU A 138 -3.39 -10.85 -16.98
N ALA A 139 -2.96 -11.08 -15.74
CA ALA A 139 -3.31 -10.26 -14.58
C ALA A 139 -2.71 -8.83 -14.65
N GLY A 140 -1.57 -8.65 -15.31
CA GLY A 140 -0.95 -7.34 -15.52
C GLY A 140 -1.67 -6.43 -16.52
N LEU A 141 -2.57 -6.96 -17.35
CA LEU A 141 -3.31 -6.20 -18.37
C LEU A 141 -4.18 -5.06 -17.81
N PRO A 142 -4.92 -5.24 -16.69
CA PRO A 142 -5.66 -4.14 -16.04
C PRO A 142 -4.82 -3.17 -15.19
N TYR A 143 -3.54 -3.46 -14.90
CA TYR A 143 -2.65 -2.59 -14.11
C TYR A 143 -1.58 -1.86 -14.94
N ARG A 144 -1.67 -1.88 -16.28
CA ARG A 144 -0.93 -0.90 -17.08
C ARG A 144 -1.50 0.48 -16.75
N ALA A 145 -0.86 1.17 -15.79
CA ALA A 145 -1.12 2.57 -15.51
C ALA A 145 -1.19 3.33 -16.85
N PRO A 146 -2.10 4.30 -17.02
CA PRO A 146 -2.01 5.18 -18.19
C PRO A 146 -0.57 5.64 -18.26
N ALA A 147 0.03 5.47 -19.45
CA ALA A 147 1.41 5.87 -19.69
C ALA A 147 1.64 7.18 -18.94
N HIS A 148 2.61 7.19 -18.03
CA HIS A 148 3.04 8.41 -17.42
C HIS A 148 3.45 9.28 -18.60
N THR A 149 2.56 10.16 -19.06
CA THR A 149 2.90 11.18 -20.03
C THR A 149 3.93 11.99 -19.28
N ASP A 150 5.19 11.82 -19.66
CA ASP A 150 6.24 12.70 -19.21
C ASP A 150 5.76 14.13 -19.55
N PRO A 151 5.60 15.04 -18.58
CA PRO A 151 5.28 16.42 -18.88
C PRO A 151 6.37 17.11 -19.71
N ALA A 152 7.48 16.41 -20.02
CA ALA A 152 8.51 16.81 -20.96
C ALA A 152 8.48 16.08 -22.32
N ASP A 153 7.40 15.38 -22.70
CA ASP A 153 7.23 14.92 -24.09
C ASP A 153 6.69 16.08 -24.97
N PRO A 154 7.51 16.68 -25.85
CA PRO A 154 7.09 17.79 -26.70
C PRO A 154 6.04 17.40 -27.75
N ALA A 155 5.74 16.10 -27.93
CA ALA A 155 4.70 15.65 -28.85
C ALA A 155 3.27 15.82 -28.29
N ALA A 156 3.09 15.85 -26.97
CA ALA A 156 1.77 16.00 -26.34
C ALA A 156 1.27 17.46 -26.34
N THR A 157 2.17 18.44 -26.29
CA THR A 157 1.81 19.87 -26.25
C THR A 157 1.41 20.46 -27.61
N ALA A 158 1.81 19.81 -28.71
CA ALA A 158 1.47 20.26 -30.06
C ALA A 158 0.01 19.95 -30.47
N ALA A 159 -0.56 18.85 -29.95
CA ALA A 159 -1.93 18.47 -30.27
C ALA A 159 -2.99 19.36 -29.60
N GLU A 160 -2.68 19.95 -28.44
CA GLU A 160 -3.62 20.81 -27.68
C GLU A 160 -3.69 22.26 -28.18
N GLN A 161 -2.71 22.71 -28.99
CA GLN A 161 -2.67 24.07 -29.52
C GLN A 161 -3.44 24.24 -30.85
N CYS A 162 -3.59 23.18 -31.65
CA CYS A 162 -4.36 23.24 -32.90
C CYS A 162 -5.88 23.39 -32.67
N THR A 163 -6.41 22.89 -31.55
CA THR A 163 -7.88 22.88 -31.30
C THR A 163 -8.40 24.21 -30.72
N ARG A 164 -7.54 25.22 -30.51
CA ARG A 164 -7.91 26.50 -29.90
C ARG A 164 -7.83 27.71 -30.84
N LEU A 165 -7.51 27.48 -32.12
CA LEU A 165 -7.32 28.52 -33.14
C LEU A 165 -8.04 28.24 -34.48
N ALA A 166 -9.05 27.38 -34.49
CA ALA A 166 -9.95 27.16 -35.64
C ALA A 166 -11.40 27.51 -35.27
#